data_AF-A0A0D3BWD6-F1
#
_entry.id   AF-A0A0D3BWD6-F1
#
_cell.length_a   1.000
_cell.length_b   1.000
_cell.length_c   1.000
_cell.angle_alpha   90.00
_cell.angle_beta   90.00
_cell.angle_gamma   90.00
#
_symmetry.space_group_name_H-M   'P 1'
#
loop_
_entity.id
_entity.type
_entity.pdbx_description
1 polymer ?
#
loop_
_entity_poly.entity_id
_entity_poly.type
_entity_poly.pdbx_seq_one_letter_code
_entity_poly.pdbx_strand_id
1 'polypeptide(L)' 'SSNRRPGVRHSTFESLCLGRSSQSIASGFLRFWDSLNFKKDMEFEGITVIFLDEKIP' A
#
# COMPACT_ATOMS: atom_id res chain seq x y z
N SER A 1 -21.38 -15.86 -4.94
CA SER A 1 -21.65 -14.45 -5.28
C SER A 1 -20.33 -13.72 -5.34
N SER A 2 -19.91 -13.23 -6.51
CA SER A 2 -18.64 -12.51 -6.68
C SER A 2 -18.82 -11.08 -6.15
N ASN A 3 -18.05 -10.70 -5.13
CA ASN A 3 -18.01 -9.33 -4.58
C ASN A 3 -17.25 -8.35 -5.50
N ARG A 4 -17.27 -8.55 -6.82
CA ARG A 4 -16.72 -7.57 -7.78
C ARG A 4 -17.64 -6.36 -7.82
N ARG A 5 -17.28 -5.32 -7.05
CA ARG A 5 -17.88 -3.99 -7.18
C ARG A 5 -17.42 -3.40 -8.53
N PRO A 6 -18.29 -3.28 -9.54
CA PRO A 6 -17.89 -2.90 -10.91
C PRO A 6 -17.41 -1.45 -11.06
N GLY A 7 -17.35 -0.68 -9.96
CA GLY A 7 -17.15 0.77 -9.99
C GLY A 7 -15.83 1.26 -9.39
N VAL A 8 -15.02 0.39 -8.78
CA VAL A 8 -13.69 0.79 -8.30
C VAL A 8 -12.73 0.61 -9.46
N ARG A 9 -12.36 1.71 -10.13
CA ARG A 9 -11.24 1.68 -11.08
C ARG A 9 -10.02 1.20 -10.29
N HIS A 10 -9.52 0.02 -10.61
CA HIS A 10 -8.34 -0.55 -9.97
C HIS A 10 -7.12 0.27 -10.41
N SER A 11 -6.80 1.31 -9.64
CA SER A 11 -5.55 2.05 -9.76
C SER A 11 -4.40 1.11 -9.39
N THR A 12 -3.52 0.84 -10.36
CA THR A 12 -2.26 0.11 -10.16
C THR A 12 -1.22 1.02 -9.51
N PHE A 13 -0.09 0.47 -9.08
CA PHE A 13 1.02 1.26 -8.54
C PHE A 13 1.54 2.31 -9.53
N GLU A 14 1.44 2.04 -10.84
CA GLU A 14 1.85 2.97 -11.90
C GLU A 14 1.04 4.28 -11.90
N SER A 15 -0.17 4.29 -11.31
CA SER A 15 -1.01 5.49 -11.23
C SER A 15 -0.64 6.46 -10.10
N LEU A 16 0.27 6.04 -9.20
CA LEU A 16 0.72 6.87 -8.08
C LEU A 16 1.69 7.94 -8.58
N CYS A 17 1.35 9.20 -8.34
CA CYS A 17 2.20 10.34 -8.70
C CYS A 17 2.55 11.19 -7.47
N LEU A 18 3.80 11.65 -7.40
CA LEU A 18 4.19 12.68 -6.44
C LEU A 18 3.44 13.99 -6.73
N GLY A 19 3.10 14.75 -5.67
CA GLY A 19 2.37 16.02 -5.79
C GLY A 19 0.84 15.90 -5.74
N ARG A 20 0.28 14.67 -5.64
CA ARG A 20 -1.15 14.45 -5.34
C ARG A 20 -1.32 14.00 -3.90
N SER A 21 -2.11 14.75 -3.12
CA SER A 21 -2.27 14.54 -1.68
C SER A 21 -3.16 13.34 -1.31
N SER A 22 -4.15 13.00 -2.14
CA SER A 22 -5.06 11.87 -1.90
C SER A 22 -5.13 10.97 -3.12
N GLN A 23 -4.67 9.74 -2.95
CA GLN A 23 -4.64 8.70 -3.98
C GLN A 23 -5.06 7.38 -3.33
N SER A 24 -5.81 6.57 -4.06
CA SER A 24 -6.25 5.26 -3.61
C SER A 24 -5.83 4.20 -4.61
N ILE A 25 -5.41 3.05 -4.08
CA ILE A 25 -5.07 1.84 -4.83
C ILE A 25 -5.75 0.65 -4.17
N ALA A 26 -5.96 -0.40 -4.95
CA ALA A 26 -6.32 -1.71 -4.42
C ALA A 26 -5.10 -2.61 -4.53
N SER A 27 -4.65 -3.19 -3.43
CA SER A 27 -3.45 -4.01 -3.40
C SER A 27 -3.59 -5.20 -2.45
N GLY A 28 -2.96 -6.33 -2.80
CA GLY A 28 -2.75 -7.45 -1.90
C GLY A 28 -1.60 -7.15 -0.93
N PHE A 29 -1.74 -7.55 0.32
CA PHE A 29 -0.70 -7.40 1.34
C PHE A 29 0.22 -8.62 1.34
N LEU A 30 1.53 -8.41 1.20
CA LEU A 30 2.52 -9.48 1.13
C LEU A 30 3.33 -9.63 2.43
N ARG A 31 3.89 -8.52 2.94
CA ARG A 31 4.74 -8.54 4.13
C ARG A 31 4.72 -7.21 4.86
N PHE A 32 4.73 -7.28 6.18
CA PHE A 32 4.93 -6.15 7.08
C PHE A 32 6.27 -6.32 7.80
N TRP A 33 7.07 -5.27 7.78
CA TRP A 33 8.27 -5.14 8.58
C TRP A 33 8.06 -3.97 9.54
N ASP A 34 7.80 -4.27 10.81
CA ASP A 34 7.94 -3.23 11.82
C ASP A 34 9.43 -2.95 12.01
N SER A 35 9.81 -1.67 12.06
CA SER A 35 10.97 -1.33 12.87
C SER A 35 10.50 -1.34 14.33
N LEU A 36 10.23 -2.53 14.88
CA LEU A 36 10.19 -2.68 16.34
C LEU A 36 11.63 -2.64 16.89
N ASN A 37 12.31 -1.54 16.59
CA ASN A 37 13.43 -1.05 17.36
C ASN A 37 13.08 0.40 17.63
N PHE A 38 12.17 0.61 18.59
CA PHE A 38 12.26 1.83 19.38
C PHE A 38 13.72 1.91 19.82
N LYS A 39 14.47 2.86 19.25
CA LYS A 39 15.76 3.20 19.83
C LYS A 39 15.52 3.51 21.31
N LYS A 40 16.54 3.38 22.13
CA LYS A 40 16.47 3.71 23.57
C LYS A 40 15.85 5.09 23.85
N ASP A 41 15.82 5.95 22.84
CA ASP A 41 15.29 7.32 22.85
C ASP A 41 13.83 7.46 22.38
N MET A 42 13.11 6.35 22.16
CA MET A 42 11.74 6.30 21.63
C MET A 42 11.56 6.90 20.21
N GLU A 43 12.65 7.09 19.46
CA GLU A 43 12.56 7.48 18.06
C GLU A 43 12.03 6.30 17.22
N PHE A 44 10.86 6.49 16.64
CA PHE A 44 10.26 5.57 15.68
C PHE A 44 10.97 5.72 14.33
N GLU A 45 11.66 4.66 13.88
CA GLU A 45 12.41 4.69 12.61
C GLU A 45 11.54 4.47 11.36
N GLY A 46 10.29 4.02 11.54
CA GLY A 46 9.36 3.80 10.45
C GLY A 46 8.80 2.39 10.38
N ILE A 47 7.91 2.16 9.42
CA ILE A 47 7.42 0.82 9.08
C ILE A 47 7.62 0.66 7.58
N THR A 48 8.04 -0.52 7.16
CA THR A 48 8.05 -0.88 5.74
C THR A 48 6.97 -1.92 5.48
N VAL A 49 6.12 -1.69 4.48
CA VAL A 49 5.09 -2.63 4.06
C VAL A 49 5.24 -2.91 2.57
N ILE A 50 5.17 -4.19 2.21
CA ILE A 50 5.25 -4.65 0.83
C ILE A 50 3.85 -5.08 0.38
N PHE A 51 3.39 -4.49 -0.71
CA PHE A 51 2.12 -4.77 -1.35
C PHE A 51 2.33 -5.29 -2.78
N LEU A 52 1.34 -6.02 -3.30
CA LEU A 52 1.25 -6.48 -4.68
C LEU A 52 0.01 -5.88 -5.34
N ASP A 53 0.11 -5.44 -6.58
CA ASP A 53 -1.06 -5.10 -7.41
C ASP A 53 -1.28 -6.18 -8.47
N GLU A 54 -2.54 -6.37 -8.85
CA GLU A 54 -2.88 -7.25 -9.95
C GLU A 54 -2.66 -6.47 -11.25
N LYS A 55 -1.56 -6.73 -11.94
CA LYS A 55 -1.40 -6.24 -13.31
C LYS A 55 -2.39 -6.99 -14.19
N ILE A 56 -3.54 -6.38 -14.46
CA ILE A 56 -4.50 -6.90 -15.44
C ILE A 56 -3.80 -6.85 -16.81
N PRO A 57 -3.70 -7.98 -17.54
CA PRO A 57 -3.09 -8.01 -18.87
C PRO A 57 -3.82 -7.15 -19.89
#